data_AF-A0A9P0JTJ0-F1
#
_entry.id   AF-A0A9P0JTJ0-F1
#
_cell.length_a   1.000
_cell.length_b   1.000
_cell.length_c   1.000
_cell.angle_alpha   90.00
_cell.angle_beta   90.00
_cell.angle_gamma   90.00
#
_symmetry.space_group_name_H-M   'P 1'
#
loop_
_entity.id
_entity.type
_entity.pdbx_description
1 polymer ?
#
loop_
_entity_poly.entity_id
_entity_poly.type
_entity_poly.pdbx_seq_one_letter_code
_entity_poly.pdbx_strand_id
1 'polypeptide(L)' 'MKTKSNPKKKYNIKKDEATDKSSKQEYYCPLCREKYGDTAEVWIECTICKYWWYEACTSYESGIFTCDLCAMG' A
#
# COMPACT_ATOMS: atom_id res chain seq x y z
N MET A 1 -27.73 40.53 -17.87
CA MET A 1 -26.50 39.74 -18.11
C MET A 1 -26.69 38.36 -17.49
N LYS A 2 -26.48 37.30 -18.30
CA LYS A 2 -25.99 35.92 -18.02
C LYS A 2 -25.85 35.50 -16.53
N THR A 3 -26.21 34.34 -15.98
CA THR A 3 -26.79 33.05 -16.43
C THR A 3 -27.07 32.23 -15.14
N LYS A 4 -28.14 31.42 -15.13
CA LYS A 4 -28.40 30.34 -14.15
C LYS A 4 -27.43 29.16 -14.36
N SER A 5 -27.05 28.41 -13.32
CA SER A 5 -26.78 26.94 -13.32
C SER A 5 -26.44 26.47 -11.88
N ASN A 6 -27.18 25.60 -11.16
CA ASN A 6 -27.57 24.18 -11.35
C ASN A 6 -26.47 23.17 -10.86
N PRO A 7 -26.74 21.88 -10.59
CA PRO A 7 -27.16 21.26 -9.33
C PRO A 7 -26.31 20.03 -8.88
N LYS A 8 -26.73 19.39 -7.77
CA LYS A 8 -26.28 18.12 -7.13
C LYS A 8 -25.76 16.99 -8.06
N LYS A 9 -24.65 16.32 -7.65
CA LYS A 9 -24.22 14.96 -8.08
C LYS A 9 -24.02 14.12 -6.80
N LYS A 10 -24.92 13.22 -6.37
CA LYS A 10 -25.20 11.84 -6.83
C LYS A 10 -23.92 11.03 -7.10
N TYR A 11 -23.45 10.34 -6.06
CA TYR A 11 -22.37 9.35 -6.16
C TYR A 11 -22.93 8.06 -6.78
N ASN A 12 -22.43 7.72 -7.96
CA ASN A 12 -22.71 6.46 -8.62
C ASN A 12 -21.62 5.46 -8.21
N ILE A 13 -21.96 4.52 -7.32
CA ILE A 13 -21.23 3.27 -7.18
C ILE A 13 -21.49 2.46 -8.44
N LYS A 14 -20.49 2.44 -9.32
CA LYS A 14 -20.44 1.48 -10.43
C LYS A 14 -19.81 0.20 -9.90
N LYS A 15 -20.55 -0.90 -10.07
CA LYS A 15 -20.01 -2.27 -10.06
C LYS A 15 -19.51 -2.50 -11.48
N ASP A 16 -18.21 -2.33 -11.68
CA ASP A 16 -17.51 -2.72 -12.91
C ASP A 16 -16.88 -4.09 -12.60
N GLU A 17 -17.52 -5.19 -13.01
CA GLU A 17 -17.23 -5.93 -14.24
C GLU A 17 -15.80 -6.50 -14.25
N ALA A 18 -15.73 -7.83 -14.21
CA ALA A 18 -14.51 -8.62 -14.24
C ALA A 18 -13.72 -8.35 -15.54
N THR A 19 -12.76 -7.44 -15.44
CA THR A 19 -11.66 -7.32 -16.39
C THR A 19 -10.46 -7.98 -15.75
N ASP A 20 -9.81 -8.88 -16.48
CA ASP A 20 -8.49 -9.44 -16.21
C ASP A 20 -7.45 -8.30 -16.15
N LYS A 21 -7.52 -7.52 -15.08
CA LYS A 21 -6.44 -6.65 -14.63
C LYS A 21 -5.78 -7.48 -13.57
N SER A 22 -4.60 -7.99 -13.85
CA SER A 22 -3.64 -8.38 -12.82
C SER A 22 -3.58 -7.22 -11.83
N SER A 23 -4.40 -7.30 -10.78
CA SER A 23 -4.50 -6.30 -9.74
C SER A 23 -3.28 -6.58 -8.89
N LYS A 24 -2.14 -6.14 -9.41
CA LYS A 24 -0.84 -6.32 -8.82
C LYS A 24 -0.95 -5.60 -7.49
N GLN A 25 -1.24 -6.33 -6.41
CA GLN A 25 -1.44 -5.76 -5.09
C GLN A 25 -0.24 -4.88 -4.80
N GLU A 26 -0.49 -3.57 -4.68
CA GLU A 26 0.57 -2.60 -4.48
C GLU A 26 0.94 -2.61 -3.01
N TYR A 27 2.12 -3.11 -2.69
CA TYR A 27 2.68 -3.07 -1.35
C TYR A 27 3.58 -1.85 -1.22
N TYR A 28 3.58 -1.20 -0.07
CA TYR A 28 4.40 -0.02 0.21
C TYR A 28 5.11 -0.21 1.55
N CYS A 29 6.36 0.24 1.63
CA CYS A 29 7.06 0.25 2.91
C CYS A 29 6.45 1.31 3.83
N PRO A 30 6.04 0.98 5.07
CA PRO A 30 5.39 1.96 5.94
C PRO A 30 6.31 3.11 6.39
N LEU A 31 7.62 2.92 6.33
CA LEU A 31 8.61 3.92 6.75
C LEU A 31 8.88 4.97 5.67
N CYS A 32 9.36 4.55 4.49
CA CYS A 32 9.70 5.46 3.39
C CYS A 32 8.53 5.70 2.41
N ARG A 33 7.46 4.89 2.48
CA ARG A 33 6.27 4.95 1.60
C ARG A 33 6.56 4.65 0.13
N GLU A 34 7.71 4.04 -0.16
CA GLU A 34 8.05 3.59 -1.50
C GLU A 34 7.41 2.25 -1.84
N LYS A 35 7.21 2.01 -3.14
CA LYS A 35 6.44 0.89 -3.67
C LYS A 35 7.28 -0.37 -3.87
N TYR A 36 6.70 -1.50 -3.52
CA TYR A 36 7.26 -2.83 -3.75
C TYR A 36 7.57 -3.10 -5.22
N GLY A 37 8.85 -3.42 -5.46
CA GLY A 37 9.37 -3.77 -6.78
C GLY A 37 9.67 -2.59 -7.71
N ASP A 38 9.72 -1.36 -7.20
CA ASP A 38 10.27 -0.21 -7.95
C ASP A 38 11.81 -0.23 -7.95
N THR A 39 12.40 -0.71 -6.85
CA THR A 39 13.86 -0.80 -6.65
C THR A 39 14.35 -2.25 -6.57
N ALA A 40 15.65 -2.46 -6.80
CA ALA A 40 16.33 -3.74 -6.63
C ALA A 40 16.73 -4.01 -5.16
N GLU A 41 16.07 -3.36 -4.20
CA GLU A 41 16.39 -3.51 -2.78
C GLU A 41 15.76 -4.77 -2.18
N VAL A 42 16.33 -5.23 -1.07
CA VAL A 42 15.86 -6.40 -0.36
C VAL A 42 14.64 -6.02 0.49
N TRP A 43 13.60 -6.83 0.37
CA TRP A 43 12.37 -6.69 1.12
C TRP A 43 12.19 -7.84 2.09
N ILE A 44 11.63 -7.53 3.24
CA ILE A 44 11.34 -8.48 4.30
C ILE A 44 9.92 -8.31 4.81
N GLU A 45 9.25 -9.44 5.07
CA GLU A 45 7.87 -9.49 5.56
C GLU A 45 7.87 -9.63 7.09
N CYS A 46 7.12 -8.78 7.79
CA CYS A 46 6.91 -8.95 9.22
C CYS A 46 6.08 -10.21 9.49
N THR A 47 6.59 -11.09 10.34
CA THR A 47 5.92 -12.35 10.66
C THR A 47 4.61 -12.20 11.43
N ILE A 48 4.41 -11.07 12.13
CA ILE A 48 3.21 -10.76 12.91
C ILE A 48 2.10 -10.15 12.04
N CYS A 49 2.38 -9.02 11.40
CA CYS A 49 1.38 -8.25 10.66
C CYS A 49 1.39 -8.48 9.15
N LYS A 50 2.35 -9.26 8.63
CA LYS A 50 2.46 -9.61 7.20
C LYS A 50 2.65 -8.42 6.27
N TYR A 51 3.09 -7.27 6.82
CA TYR A 51 3.49 -6.12 6.02
C TYR A 51 4.91 -6.29 5.48
N TRP A 52 5.11 -5.79 4.26
CA TRP A 52 6.40 -5.73 3.60
C TRP A 52 7.15 -4.45 3.96
N TRP A 53 8.41 -4.61 4.34
CA TRP A 53 9.33 -3.53 4.68
C TRP A 53 10.59 -3.69 3.86
N TYR A 54 11.25 -2.59 3.52
CA TYR A 54 12.62 -2.68 3.05
C TYR A 54 13.52 -3.12 4.18
N GLU A 55 14.43 -4.05 3.90
CA GLU A 55 15.45 -4.48 4.85
C GLU A 55 16.23 -3.26 5.39
N ALA A 56 16.61 -2.33 4.50
CA ALA A 56 17.30 -1.09 4.85
C ALA A 56 16.47 -0.11 5.70
N CYS A 57 15.13 -0.21 5.67
CA CYS A 57 14.23 0.56 6.53
C CYS A 57 14.01 -0.11 7.90
N THR A 58 14.66 -1.24 8.15
CA THR A 58 14.50 -2.02 9.38
C THR A 58 15.87 -2.25 10.00
N SER A 59 15.91 -2.58 11.29
CA SER A 59 17.13 -3.06 11.94
C SER A 59 17.28 -4.58 11.83
N TYR A 60 16.79 -5.18 10.74
CA TYR A 60 16.87 -6.62 10.53
C TYR A 60 18.30 -7.05 10.20
N GLU A 61 18.85 -7.97 10.99
CA GLU A 61 20.16 -8.58 10.76
C GLU A 61 20.04 -10.02 10.24
N SER A 62 19.18 -10.84 10.84
CA SER A 62 18.94 -12.24 10.42
C SER A 62 17.74 -12.86 11.17
N GLY A 63 17.07 -13.84 10.54
CA GLY A 63 16.08 -14.70 11.18
C GLY A 63 14.62 -14.23 11.02
N ILE A 64 13.87 -14.24 12.12
CA ILE A 64 12.45 -13.87 12.14
C ILE A 64 12.36 -12.35 12.27
N PHE A 65 11.83 -11.68 11.25
CA PHE A 65 11.57 -10.25 11.31
C PHE A 65 10.24 -9.93 11.98
N THR A 66 10.30 -9.00 12.94
CA THR A 66 9.15 -8.34 13.54
C THR A 66 9.37 -6.84 13.41
N CYS A 67 8.43 -6.12 12.78
CA CYS A 67 8.54 -4.68 12.61
C CYS A 67 8.32 -3.93 13.94
N ASP A 68 8.83 -2.70 14.04
CA ASP A 68 8.69 -1.87 15.24
C ASP A 68 7.24 -1.65 15.68
N LEU A 69 6.30 -1.58 14.72
CA LEU A 69 4.87 -1.45 15.02
C LEU A 69 4.30 -2.66 15.78
N CYS A 70 4.86 -3.85 15.54
CA CYS A 70 4.47 -5.06 16.25
C CYS A 70 5.32 -5.32 17.48
N ALA A 71 6.58 -4.86 17.50
CA ALA A 71 7.47 -5.01 18.64
C ALA A 71 7.06 -4.12 19.84
N MET A 72 6.41 -2.98 19.58
CA MET A 72 5.88 -2.09 20.63
C MET A 72 4.42 -2.40 21.02
N GLY A 73 3.80 -3.42 20.42
CA GLY A 73 2.38 -3.78 20.58
C GLY A 73 2.08 -4.77 21.69
#